data_AF-A0A173T882-F1
#
_entry.id   AF-A0A173T882-F1
#
_cell.length_a   1.000
_cell.length_b   1.000
_cell.length_c   1.000
_cell.angle_alpha   90.00
_cell.angle_beta   90.00
_cell.angle_gamma   90.00
#
_symmetry.space_group_name_H-M   'P 1'
#
loop_
_entity.id
_entity.type
_entity.pdbx_description
1 polymer ?
#
loop_
_entity_poly.entity_id
_entity_poly.type
_entity_poly.pdbx_seq_one_letter_code
_entity_poly.pdbx_strand_id
1 'polypeptide(L)'
;MARPKKNESIRRTNNVMVRFTDVEYALVSCSAEQAGYPVAVYVRKQAITEKLHVHYNIVADIAELRDFARQLSHIGNNLNQIAAFFNSGGIQSRAMLEEINRCMTDLRAMRKEIAELAGDYRGNLKTRRG
;
A
#
# COMPACT_ATOMS: atom_id res chain seq x y z
N MET A 1 13.77 35.12 -12.91
CA MET A 1 13.17 35.47 -11.61
C MET A 1 14.01 34.85 -10.50
N ALA A 2 14.27 35.58 -9.40
CA ALA A 2 15.04 35.07 -8.27
C ALA A 2 14.19 34.12 -7.41
N ARG A 3 14.79 33.02 -6.95
CA ARG A 3 14.11 32.01 -6.12
C ARG A 3 13.66 32.63 -4.78
N PRO A 4 12.39 32.46 -4.37
CA PRO A 4 11.90 32.95 -3.08
C PRO A 4 12.71 32.39 -1.91
N LYS A 5 13.04 33.25 -0.94
CA LYS A 5 13.74 32.84 0.29
C LYS A 5 12.79 32.03 1.18
N LYS A 6 13.31 30.99 1.82
CA LYS A 6 12.55 30.18 2.80
C LYS A 6 12.29 30.99 4.07
N ASN A 7 11.16 30.72 4.73
CA ASN A 7 10.81 31.27 6.05
C ASN A 7 11.92 30.98 7.07
N GLU A 8 12.21 31.94 7.95
CA GLU A 8 13.32 31.86 8.93
C GLU A 8 13.21 30.63 9.84
N SER A 9 11.99 30.26 10.24
CA SER A 9 11.73 29.10 11.10
C SER A 9 12.08 27.74 10.49
N ILE A 10 12.20 27.64 9.15
CA ILE A 10 12.51 26.40 8.42
C ILE A 10 13.92 26.50 7.79
N ARG A 11 14.57 27.67 7.89
CA ARG A 11 15.87 27.90 7.29
C ARG A 11 16.93 27.16 8.11
N ARG A 12 17.66 26.27 7.44
CA ARG A 12 18.76 25.52 8.04
C ARG A 12 20.08 26.25 7.76
N THR A 13 20.71 26.78 8.80
CA THR A 13 21.96 27.56 8.71
C THR A 13 23.16 26.82 9.30
N ASN A 14 22.94 25.88 10.22
CA ASN A 14 24.00 25.09 10.85
C ASN A 14 24.30 23.84 10.02
N ASN A 15 25.60 23.50 9.90
CA ASN A 15 26.06 22.37 9.11
C ASN A 15 26.87 21.38 9.97
N VAL A 16 26.73 20.09 9.70
CA VAL A 16 27.51 19.01 10.30
C VAL A 16 28.04 18.14 9.15
N MET A 17 29.36 17.97 9.08
CA MET A 17 30.01 17.11 8.10
C MET A 17 30.33 15.75 8.72
N VAL A 18 29.81 14.69 8.12
CA VAL A 18 30.09 13.30 8.51
C VAL A 18 30.77 12.61 7.33
N ARG A 19 31.83 11.84 7.62
CA ARG A 19 32.52 11.02 6.62
C ARG A 19 32.14 9.56 6.84
N PHE A 20 31.92 8.86 5.75
CA PHE A 20 31.60 7.44 5.72
C PHE A 20 32.66 6.71 4.90
N THR A 21 32.96 5.48 5.28
CA THR A 21 33.58 4.50 4.39
C THR A 21 32.59 4.13 3.27
N ASP A 22 33.09 3.52 2.20
CA ASP A 22 32.24 3.10 1.07
C ASP A 22 31.11 2.15 1.51
N VAL A 23 31.40 1.25 2.45
CA VAL A 23 30.43 0.30 3.01
C VAL A 23 29.35 1.02 3.82
N GLU A 24 29.76 1.92 4.71
CA GLU A 24 28.80 2.70 5.52
C GLU A 24 27.91 3.58 4.64
N TYR A 25 28.49 4.20 3.61
CA TYR A 25 27.74 5.03 2.68
C TYR A 25 26.71 4.23 1.90
N ALA A 26 27.07 3.02 1.45
CA ALA A 26 26.14 2.12 0.76
C ALA A 26 24.96 1.71 1.67
N LEU A 27 25.23 1.37 2.94
CA LEU A 27 24.19 1.01 3.91
C LEU A 27 23.22 2.16 4.18
N VAL A 28 23.76 3.38 4.37
CA VAL A 28 22.95 4.58 4.59
C VAL A 28 22.13 4.91 3.34
N SER A 29 22.71 4.78 2.15
CA SER A 29 22.04 5.06 0.88
C SER A 29 20.88 4.10 0.63
N CYS A 30 21.10 2.80 0.82
CA CYS A 30 20.05 1.78 0.72
C CYS A 30 18.91 2.04 1.70
N SER A 31 19.24 2.37 2.95
CA SER A 31 18.23 2.66 3.99
C SER A 31 17.43 3.94 3.67
N ALA A 32 18.08 4.96 3.09
CA ALA A 32 17.43 6.18 2.64
C ALA A 32 16.45 5.91 1.49
N GLU A 33 16.87 5.11 0.51
CA GLU A 33 16.04 4.68 -0.62
C GLU A 33 14.80 3.90 -0.15
N GLN A 34 15.00 2.90 0.73
CA GLN A 34 13.92 2.11 1.32
C GLN A 34 12.92 2.95 2.11
N ALA A 35 13.38 4.03 2.75
CA ALA A 35 12.51 4.95 3.47
C ALA A 35 11.89 6.04 2.57
N GLY A 36 12.25 6.10 1.28
CA GLY A 36 11.75 7.09 0.33
C GLY A 36 12.30 8.51 0.53
N TYR A 37 13.50 8.64 1.11
CA TYR A 37 14.14 9.93 1.37
C TYR A 37 15.48 10.09 0.65
N PRO A 38 15.84 11.31 0.21
CA PRO A 38 17.21 11.60 -0.15
C PRO A 38 18.16 11.35 1.03
N VAL A 39 19.37 10.85 0.78
CA VAL A 39 20.38 10.49 1.81
C VAL A 39 20.55 11.58 2.87
N ALA A 40 20.73 12.84 2.47
CA ALA A 40 20.90 13.96 3.40
C ALA A 40 19.64 14.29 4.23
N VAL A 41 18.45 13.94 3.74
CA VAL A 41 17.19 14.06 4.51
C VAL A 41 17.08 12.89 5.49
N TYR A 42 17.39 11.68 5.04
CA TYR A 42 17.42 10.47 5.87
C TYR A 42 18.36 10.62 7.06
N VAL A 43 19.64 10.93 6.82
CA VAL A 43 20.66 11.13 7.87
C VAL A 43 20.21 12.20 8.87
N ARG A 44 19.62 13.30 8.40
CA ARG A 44 19.12 14.36 9.28
C ARG A 44 17.97 13.88 10.16
N LYS A 45 16.99 13.16 9.59
CA LYS A 45 15.86 12.63 10.36
C LYS A 45 16.31 11.62 11.39
N GLN A 46 17.25 10.75 11.02
CA GLN A 46 17.89 9.78 11.91
C GLN A 46 18.57 10.49 13.10
N ALA A 47 19.29 11.59 12.83
CA ALA A 47 20.01 12.35 13.87
C ALA A 47 19.10 13.12 14.84
N ILE A 48 17.85 13.42 14.46
CA ILE A 48 16.90 14.21 15.27
C ILE A 48 15.88 13.29 16.00
N THR A 49 16.07 11.97 15.96
CA THR A 49 15.16 10.97 16.56
C THR A 49 13.71 11.12 16.07
N GLU A 50 13.50 11.70 14.89
CA GLU A 50 12.20 11.68 14.24
C GLU A 50 11.90 10.24 13.83
N LYS A 51 10.72 9.71 14.19
CA LYS A 51 10.30 8.38 13.74
C LYS A 51 10.33 8.34 12.21
N LEU A 52 11.33 7.64 11.68
CA LEU A 52 11.50 7.45 10.25
C LEU A 52 10.49 6.38 9.82
N HIS A 53 9.39 6.83 9.22
CA HIS A 53 8.41 5.91 8.64
C HIS A 53 9.03 5.28 7.40
N VAL A 54 9.41 4.01 7.50
CA VAL A 54 9.81 3.21 6.35
C VAL A 54 8.55 2.93 5.56
N HIS A 55 8.40 3.60 4.42
CA HIS A 55 7.39 3.26 3.44
C HIS A 55 7.89 2.05 2.67
N TYR A 56 7.54 0.85 3.13
CA TYR A 56 7.67 -0.35 2.30
C TYR A 56 6.74 -0.18 1.10
N ASN A 57 7.25 0.38 0.01
CA ASN A 57 6.68 0.10 -1.30
C ASN A 57 6.97 -1.36 -1.55
N ILE A 58 6.02 -2.23 -1.22
CA ILE A 58 6.04 -3.62 -1.64
C ILE A 58 5.86 -3.57 -3.17
N VAL A 59 6.96 -3.34 -3.90
CA VAL A 59 7.05 -3.55 -5.35
C VAL A 59 7.39 -5.02 -5.55
N ALA A 60 6.56 -5.90 -5.00
CA ALA A 60 6.48 -7.25 -5.49
C ALA A 60 5.30 -7.23 -6.46
N ASP A 61 5.54 -7.60 -7.73
CA ASP A 61 4.49 -8.02 -8.65
C ASP A 61 3.91 -9.32 -8.05
N ILE A 62 3.10 -9.16 -7.00
CA ILE A 62 2.43 -10.25 -6.34
C ILE A 62 1.33 -10.63 -7.32
N ALA A 63 1.61 -11.62 -8.16
CA ALA A 63 0.66 -12.15 -9.14
C ALA A 63 -0.70 -12.43 -8.47
N GLU A 64 -0.69 -12.87 -7.21
CA GLU A 64 -1.88 -13.10 -6.39
C GLU A 64 -2.71 -11.82 -6.15
N LEU A 65 -2.07 -10.67 -5.96
CA LEU A 65 -2.73 -9.38 -5.72
C LEU A 65 -3.31 -8.80 -7.03
N ARG A 66 -2.66 -9.10 -8.16
CA ARG A 66 -3.18 -8.79 -9.50
C ARG A 66 -4.37 -9.68 -9.85
N ASP A 67 -4.29 -10.97 -9.57
CA ASP A 67 -5.43 -11.88 -9.74
C ASP A 67 -6.60 -11.51 -8.82
N PHE A 68 -6.30 -11.07 -7.59
CA PHE A 68 -7.30 -10.53 -6.69
C PHE A 68 -7.97 -9.25 -7.23
N ALA A 69 -7.18 -8.28 -7.72
CA ALA A 69 -7.72 -7.07 -8.33
C ALA A 69 -8.58 -7.38 -9.57
N ARG A 70 -8.19 -8.39 -10.37
CA ARG A 70 -8.95 -8.87 -11.52
C ARG A 70 -10.30 -9.47 -11.09
N GLN A 71 -10.32 -10.31 -10.05
CA GLN A 71 -11.56 -10.87 -9.51
C GLN A 71 -12.49 -9.76 -9.00
N LEU A 72 -11.96 -8.75 -8.29
CA LEU A 72 -12.74 -7.59 -7.85
C LEU A 72 -13.35 -6.80 -9.02
N SER A 73 -12.60 -6.62 -10.10
CA SER A 73 -13.09 -5.93 -11.31
C SER A 73 -14.24 -6.69 -11.98
N HIS A 74 -14.16 -8.02 -12.06
CA HIS A 74 -15.26 -8.85 -12.57
C HIS A 74 -16.54 -8.72 -11.73
N ILE A 75 -16.41 -8.71 -10.41
CA ILE A 75 -17.56 -8.54 -9.50
C ILE A 75 -18.17 -7.15 -9.65
N GLY A 76 -17.32 -6.11 -9.72
CA GLY A 76 -17.77 -4.74 -9.97
C GLY A 76 -18.59 -4.63 -11.25
N ASN A 77 -18.15 -5.30 -12.32
CA ASN A 77 -18.90 -5.35 -13.58
C ASN A 77 -20.25 -6.08 -13.44
N ASN A 78 -20.31 -7.21 -12.73
CA ASN A 78 -21.58 -7.91 -12.49
C ASN A 78 -22.56 -7.05 -11.70
N LEU A 79 -22.09 -6.36 -10.65
CA LEU A 79 -22.90 -5.43 -9.87
C LEU A 79 -23.39 -4.25 -10.73
N ASN A 80 -22.54 -3.73 -11.61
CA ASN A 80 -22.89 -2.64 -12.51
C ASN A 80 -23.96 -3.08 -13.53
N GLN A 81 -23.88 -4.32 -14.02
CA GLN A 81 -24.90 -4.89 -14.91
C GLN A 81 -26.24 -5.09 -14.21
N ILE A 82 -26.23 -5.58 -12.97
CA ILE A 82 -27.44 -5.70 -12.13
C ILE A 82 -28.06 -4.32 -11.89
N ALA A 83 -27.25 -3.32 -11.54
CA ALA A 83 -27.71 -1.95 -11.34
C ALA A 83 -28.28 -1.34 -12.63
N ALA A 84 -27.60 -1.52 -13.76
CA ALA A 84 -28.06 -1.04 -15.07
C ALA A 84 -29.39 -1.69 -15.48
N PHE A 85 -29.57 -2.98 -15.22
CA PHE A 85 -30.81 -3.71 -15.51
C PHE A 85 -32.00 -3.22 -14.68
N PHE A 86 -31.79 -2.90 -13.40
CA PHE A 86 -32.85 -2.32 -12.56
C PHE A 86 -33.14 -0.87 -12.93
N ASN A 87 -32.11 -0.08 -13.27
CA ASN A 87 -32.28 1.30 -13.72
C ASN A 87 -33.03 1.40 -15.07
N SER A 88 -33.00 0.35 -15.91
CA SER A 88 -33.73 0.29 -17.17
C SER A 88 -35.16 -0.26 -17.07
N GLY A 89 -35.65 -0.56 -15.86
CA GLY A 89 -37.03 -1.02 -15.63
C GLY A 89 -37.21 -2.55 -15.63
N GLY A 90 -36.15 -3.32 -15.42
CA GLY A 90 -36.19 -4.78 -15.37
C GLY A 90 -37.10 -5.35 -14.26
N ILE A 91 -37.95 -6.31 -14.63
CA ILE A 91 -38.85 -7.01 -13.69
C ILE A 91 -38.03 -8.06 -12.90
N GLN A 92 -38.18 -8.09 -11.57
CA GLN A 92 -37.55 -9.06 -10.67
C GLN A 92 -37.96 -10.49 -11.04
N SER A 93 -37.09 -11.22 -11.75
CA SER A 93 -37.30 -12.63 -12.07
C SER A 93 -36.60 -13.53 -11.03
N ARG A 94 -37.13 -14.74 -10.84
CA ARG A 94 -36.56 -15.72 -9.89
C ARG A 94 -35.11 -16.11 -10.23
N ALA A 95 -34.78 -16.17 -11.52
CA ALA A 95 -33.42 -16.41 -12.00
C ALA A 95 -32.45 -15.28 -11.61
N MET A 96 -32.93 -14.03 -11.58
CA MET A 96 -32.13 -12.89 -11.16
C MET A 96 -31.82 -12.92 -9.65
N LEU A 97 -32.78 -13.36 -8.84
CA LEU A 97 -32.58 -13.56 -7.41
C LEU A 97 -31.54 -14.66 -7.14
N GLU A 98 -31.51 -15.70 -7.97
CA GLU A 98 -30.49 -16.75 -7.90
C GLU A 98 -29.10 -16.23 -8.27
N GLU A 99 -28.95 -15.37 -9.29
CA GLU A 99 -27.67 -14.74 -9.62
C GLU A 99 -27.16 -13.81 -8.51
N ILE A 100 -28.04 -12.99 -7.92
CA ILE A 100 -27.68 -12.11 -6.79
C ILE A 100 -27.21 -12.95 -5.60
N ASN A 101 -27.92 -14.05 -5.29
CA ASN A 101 -27.52 -14.95 -4.21
C ASN A 101 -26.19 -15.65 -4.50
N ARG A 102 -25.93 -16.02 -5.76
CA ARG A 102 -24.67 -16.62 -6.18
C ARG A 102 -23.52 -15.61 -6.01
N CYS A 103 -23.68 -14.38 -6.49
CA CYS A 103 -22.70 -13.30 -6.31
C CYS A 103 -22.45 -12.99 -4.82
N MET A 104 -23.49 -12.98 -3.99
CA MET A 104 -23.36 -12.82 -2.53
C MET A 104 -22.61 -13.97 -1.87
N THR A 105 -22.74 -15.18 -2.40
CA THR A 105 -22.04 -16.38 -1.90
C THR A 105 -20.57 -16.32 -2.25
N ASP A 106 -20.24 -15.95 -3.49
CA ASP A 106 -18.86 -15.76 -3.94
C ASP A 106 -18.15 -14.67 -3.12
N LEU A 107 -18.82 -13.54 -2.88
CA LEU A 107 -18.32 -12.47 -2.00
C LEU A 107 -18.02 -12.96 -0.57
N ARG A 108 -18.85 -13.85 -0.02
CA ARG A 108 -18.63 -14.42 1.32
C ARG A 108 -17.45 -15.39 1.33
N ALA A 109 -17.28 -16.19 0.28
CA ALA A 109 -16.15 -17.11 0.14
C ALA A 109 -14.83 -16.34 0.08
N MET A 110 -14.73 -15.32 -0.78
CA MET A 110 -13.53 -14.47 -0.85
C MET A 110 -13.23 -13.76 0.47
N ARG A 111 -14.26 -13.24 1.17
CA ARG A 111 -14.05 -12.64 2.50
C ARG A 111 -13.41 -13.63 3.49
N LYS A 112 -13.76 -14.91 3.40
CA LYS A 112 -13.19 -15.97 4.24
C LYS A 112 -11.73 -16.24 3.87
N GLU A 113 -11.42 -16.39 2.59
CA GLU A 113 -10.03 -16.56 2.11
C GLU A 113 -9.13 -15.39 2.51
N ILE A 114 -9.60 -14.15 2.39
CA ILE A 114 -8.87 -12.96 2.84
C ILE A 114 -8.63 -13.00 4.36
N ALA A 115 -9.63 -13.43 5.14
CA ALA A 115 -9.49 -13.52 6.59
C ALA A 115 -8.48 -14.59 7.01
N GLU A 116 -8.42 -15.72 6.30
CA GLU A 116 -7.44 -16.79 6.50
C GLU A 116 -6.03 -16.32 6.12
N LEU A 117 -5.85 -15.73 4.92
CA LEU A 117 -4.57 -15.15 4.48
C LEU A 117 -4.06 -14.06 5.44
N ALA A 118 -4.95 -13.19 5.94
CA ALA A 118 -4.59 -12.17 6.92
C ALA A 118 -4.26 -12.75 8.31
N GLY A 119 -4.86 -13.89 8.67
CA GLY A 119 -4.57 -14.65 9.89
C GLY A 119 -3.17 -15.29 9.84
N ASP A 120 -2.83 -15.94 8.73
CA ASP A 120 -1.52 -16.57 8.50
C ASP A 120 -0.40 -15.52 8.42
N TYR A 121 -0.66 -14.36 7.82
CA TYR A 121 0.28 -13.23 7.83
C TYR A 121 0.53 -12.70 9.25
N ARG A 122 -0.50 -12.63 10.10
CA ARG A 122 -0.35 -12.23 11.52
C ARG A 122 0.41 -13.28 12.35
N GLY A 123 0.27 -14.56 12.03
CA GLY A 123 1.03 -15.66 12.66
C GLY A 123 2.53 -15.59 12.34
N ASN A 124 2.88 -15.36 11.07
CA ASN A 124 4.27 -15.27 10.61
C ASN A 124 5.02 -14.02 11.07
N LEU A 125 4.32 -12.94 11.41
CA LEU A 125 4.95 -11.73 11.99
C LEU A 125 5.44 -11.94 13.43
N LYS A 126 4.90 -12.92 14.17
CA LYS A 126 5.34 -13.21 15.55
C LYS A 126 6.60 -14.08 15.64
N THR A 127 6.95 -14.80 14.57
CA THR A 127 8.11 -15.71 14.53
C THR A 127 9.39 -15.08 14.00
N ARG A 128 9.35 -13.81 13.55
CA ARG A 128 10.52 -13.08 13.04
C ARG A 128 10.97 -11.95 13.99
N ARG A 129 11.09 -12.27 15.28
CA ARG A 129 11.91 -11.52 16.24
C ARG A 129 13.06 -12.43 16.67
N GLY A 130 14.13 -12.41 15.88
CA GLY A 130 15.45 -12.94 16.20
C GLY A 130 16.46 -11.86 15.90
#